data_AF-A0A3N5NEX3-F1
#
_entry.id   AF-A0A3N5NEX3-F1
#
_cell.length_a   1.000
_cell.length_b   1.000
_cell.length_c   1.000
_cell.angle_alpha   90.00
_cell.angle_beta   90.00
_cell.angle_gamma   90.00
#
_symmetry.space_group_name_H-M   'P 1'
#
loop_
_entity.id
_entity.type
_entity.pdbx_description
1 polymer ?
#
loop_
_entity_poly.entity_id
_entity_poly.type
_entity_poly.pdbx_seq_one_letter_code
_entity_poly.pdbx_strand_id
1 'polypeptide(L)'
;MQIVDRRLNPKSKSLGNRQRFLRRAKAEIREAIRDSLKSRKVSEAEGAEKVTIRSKSLREPNFSLGRTTGARDYVLPGNEEYRVGDQIPKPQGGGGGRGNQGSPDGEGQDEFTFTLTKEEFLDLFFDDLKLPNLIKVRLKDLKAPKFVRAGFTSDGPPARLSRTRTMRKSLGRRLALHRPSLSDIEALEAELRTAEEEVPPDEAKVSALRTKIEHKQRLRRTIAYIDPLDLQYSRFERVPKPTTQAVMFCLMDASASMTEPLKDLAKRFFMLLHVFLSRYYREVHLVFIRHTSTASEVDEETFFRGTETGGTVISTALDEMLKVVRDRYSPADWNIYAAQASDGDNFHDDMPRSLELLSKEVLPICQYFAYIETTHGERFNDSVETPVWHGYAEIVRTRKNFAMRRVASPEDIFPVFHELFSANAVTT
;
A
#
# COMPACT_ATOMS: atom_id res chain seq x y z
N MET A 1 28.10 12.38 31.39
CA MET A 1 27.29 11.15 31.53
C MET A 1 26.40 11.06 30.29
N GLN A 2 26.91 10.45 29.20
CA GLN A 2 26.15 10.27 27.96
C GLN A 2 25.13 9.16 28.19
N ILE A 3 23.85 9.52 28.24
CA ILE A 3 22.76 8.55 28.30
C ILE A 3 22.57 8.01 26.89
N VAL A 4 23.22 6.88 26.60
CA VAL A 4 22.95 6.10 25.39
C VAL A 4 21.73 5.24 25.68
N ASP A 5 20.57 5.66 25.17
CA ASP A 5 19.34 4.87 25.22
C ASP A 5 19.46 3.65 24.30
N ARG A 6 19.63 2.47 24.89
CA ARG A 6 19.75 1.17 24.20
C ARG A 6 18.43 0.39 24.16
N ARG A 7 17.28 1.00 24.47
CA ARG A 7 16.00 0.28 24.46
C ARG A 7 15.62 -0.09 23.04
N LEU A 8 15.46 -1.39 22.78
CA LEU A 8 14.75 -1.89 21.60
C LEU A 8 13.35 -1.27 21.60
N ASN A 9 13.11 -0.38 20.64
CA ASN A 9 11.87 0.37 20.46
C ASN A 9 10.64 -0.56 20.54
N PRO A 10 9.71 -0.39 21.51
CA PRO A 10 8.51 -1.22 21.60
C PRO A 10 7.56 -0.87 20.44
N LYS A 11 7.63 -1.67 19.38
CA LYS A 11 7.06 -1.51 18.02
C LYS A 11 5.55 -1.23 17.87
N SER A 12 4.77 -0.89 18.90
CA SER A 12 3.31 -0.74 18.76
C SER A 12 2.70 0.57 19.28
N LYS A 13 3.36 1.35 20.14
CA LYS A 13 2.81 2.63 20.63
C LYS A 13 3.05 3.82 19.68
N SER A 14 3.98 3.70 18.74
CA SER A 14 4.36 4.78 17.83
C SER A 14 3.84 4.63 16.40
N LEU A 15 3.12 3.55 16.04
CA LEU A 15 2.66 3.35 14.65
C LEU A 15 1.75 4.47 14.17
N GLY A 16 0.81 4.93 15.02
CA GLY A 16 -0.07 6.05 14.68
C GLY A 16 0.71 7.37 14.49
N ASN A 17 1.72 7.62 15.33
CA ASN A 17 2.57 8.80 15.22
C ASN A 17 3.49 8.72 14.00
N ARG A 18 4.06 7.54 13.72
CA ARG A 18 4.85 7.24 12.52
C ARG A 18 4.04 7.46 11.26
N GLN A 19 2.80 6.96 11.19
CA GLN A 19 1.93 7.14 10.02
C GLN A 19 1.52 8.61 9.82
N ARG A 20 1.19 9.32 10.91
CA ARG A 20 0.89 10.77 10.86
C ARG A 20 2.11 11.58 10.41
N PHE A 21 3.30 11.21 10.90
CA PHE A 21 4.57 11.80 10.50
C PHE A 21 4.86 11.53 9.02
N LEU A 22 4.81 10.27 8.56
CA LEU A 22 4.99 9.91 7.16
C LEU A 22 4.03 10.68 6.24
N ARG A 23 2.77 10.88 6.67
CA ARG A 23 1.80 11.68 5.91
C ARG A 23 2.18 13.17 5.84
N ARG A 24 2.73 13.74 6.92
CA ARG A 24 3.13 15.16 7.02
C ARG A 24 4.44 15.43 6.29
N ALA A 25 5.44 14.56 6.49
CA ALA A 25 6.77 14.64 5.90
C ALA A 25 6.84 13.98 4.51
N LYS A 26 5.71 13.56 3.93
CA LYS A 26 5.67 12.81 2.66
C LYS A 26 6.41 13.51 1.53
N ALA A 27 6.27 14.83 1.41
CA ALA A 27 6.91 15.62 0.36
C ALA A 27 8.45 15.67 0.53
N GLU A 28 8.94 15.82 1.76
CA GLU A 28 10.37 15.83 2.07
C GLU A 28 11.00 14.45 1.98
N ILE A 29 10.29 13.40 2.43
CA ILE A 29 10.72 12.02 2.25
C ILE A 29 10.85 11.73 0.75
N ARG A 30 9.90 12.20 -0.08
CA ARG A 30 9.98 12.05 -1.53
C ARG A 30 11.20 12.77 -2.11
N GLU A 31 11.47 13.99 -1.69
CA GLU A 31 12.65 14.76 -2.12
C GLU A 31 13.94 14.05 -1.72
N ALA A 32 14.03 13.59 -0.47
CA ALA A 32 15.18 12.84 0.05
C ALA A 32 15.37 11.49 -0.67
N ILE A 33 14.29 10.78 -1.01
CA ILE A 33 14.33 9.56 -1.82
C ILE A 33 14.87 9.88 -3.23
N ARG A 34 14.36 10.93 -3.87
CA ARG A 34 14.81 11.36 -5.20
C ARG A 34 16.29 11.69 -5.21
N ASP A 35 16.79 12.39 -4.20
CA ASP A 35 18.19 12.77 -4.09
C ASP A 35 19.09 11.57 -3.70
N SER A 36 18.60 10.64 -2.87
CA SER A 36 19.30 9.40 -2.55
C SER A 36 19.45 8.48 -3.76
N LEU A 37 18.52 8.53 -4.72
CA LEU A 37 18.58 7.71 -5.94
C LEU A 37 19.54 8.27 -6.99
N LYS A 38 19.64 9.59 -7.12
CA LYS A 38 20.65 10.24 -7.99
C LYS A 38 22.08 9.87 -7.59
N SER A 39 22.32 9.59 -6.31
CA SER A 39 23.66 9.33 -5.77
C SER A 39 24.01 7.84 -5.62
N ARG A 40 23.12 6.89 -5.97
CA ARG A 40 23.34 5.46 -5.68
C ARG A 40 23.12 4.50 -6.85
N LYS A 41 23.98 3.49 -6.85
CA LYS A 41 23.87 2.27 -7.67
C LYS A 41 22.66 1.46 -7.20
N VAL A 42 21.67 1.33 -8.07
CA VAL A 42 20.37 0.63 -7.89
C VAL A 42 20.51 -0.87 -7.56
N SER A 43 21.72 -1.42 -7.50
CA SER A 43 22.00 -2.84 -7.32
C SER A 43 21.85 -3.39 -5.88
N GLU A 44 21.47 -2.57 -4.89
CA GLU A 44 21.32 -2.99 -3.48
C GLU A 44 19.88 -2.86 -2.93
N ALA A 45 18.86 -2.88 -3.79
CA ALA A 45 17.45 -2.73 -3.42
C ALA A 45 16.78 -3.99 -2.80
N GLU A 46 17.54 -4.83 -2.08
CA GLU A 46 17.00 -5.96 -1.31
C GLU A 46 16.92 -5.68 0.19
N GLY A 47 17.60 -4.63 0.69
CA GLY A 47 17.66 -4.28 2.11
C GLY A 47 16.64 -3.23 2.57
N ALA A 48 16.48 -3.10 3.91
CA ALA A 48 15.75 -1.99 4.51
C ALA A 48 16.51 -0.67 4.26
N GLU A 49 15.84 0.32 3.67
CA GLU A 49 16.48 1.54 3.20
C GLU A 49 16.57 2.60 4.30
N LYS A 50 17.71 3.26 4.42
CA LYS A 50 17.91 4.37 5.35
C LYS A 50 17.78 5.70 4.61
N VAL A 51 16.75 6.48 4.93
CA VAL A 51 16.52 7.82 4.37
C VAL A 51 16.69 8.86 5.47
N THR A 52 17.51 9.88 5.20
CA THR A 52 17.77 10.99 6.12
C THR A 52 16.98 12.22 5.68
N ILE A 53 16.28 12.85 6.62
CA ILE A 53 15.44 14.04 6.37
C ILE A 53 15.97 15.22 7.19
N ARG A 54 15.98 16.41 6.58
CA ARG A 54 16.41 17.66 7.23
C ARG A 54 15.34 18.15 8.22
N SER A 55 15.71 18.39 9.47
CA SER A 55 14.79 18.74 10.58
C SER A 55 14.11 20.11 10.48
N LYS A 56 14.57 21.01 9.59
CA LYS A 56 14.07 22.40 9.50
C LYS A 56 12.58 22.50 9.20
N SER A 57 12.03 21.57 8.43
CA SER A 57 10.63 21.58 8.03
C SER A 57 9.70 20.79 8.98
N LEU A 58 10.30 20.08 9.94
CA LEU A 58 9.60 19.27 10.95
C LEU A 58 9.25 20.06 12.22
N ARG A 59 9.50 21.37 12.26
CA ARG A 59 9.20 22.20 13.44
C ARG A 59 7.71 22.18 13.74
N GLU A 60 7.38 21.80 14.96
CA GLU A 60 6.04 21.97 15.50
C GLU A 60 5.93 23.37 16.12
N PRO A 61 4.81 24.08 15.90
CA PRO A 61 4.55 25.29 16.65
C PRO A 61 4.44 24.92 18.12
N ASN A 62 5.32 25.49 18.94
CA ASN A 62 5.27 25.32 20.39
C ASN A 62 4.39 26.41 20.99
N PHE A 63 3.35 25.99 21.69
CA PHE A 63 2.58 26.91 22.51
C PHE A 63 3.28 27.04 23.85
N SER A 64 3.90 28.19 24.09
CA SER A 64 4.35 28.58 25.43
C SER A 64 3.35 29.56 26.02
N LEU A 65 3.06 29.44 27.32
CA LEU A 65 2.31 30.48 28.02
C LEU A 65 3.14 31.77 27.98
N GLY A 66 2.56 32.86 27.47
CA GLY A 66 3.22 34.17 27.34
C GLY A 66 3.56 34.77 28.71
N ARG A 67 4.85 35.00 29.01
CA ARG A 67 5.33 35.41 30.35
C ARG A 67 4.80 36.76 30.83
N THR A 68 4.28 37.59 29.91
CA THR A 68 3.91 39.00 30.14
C THR A 68 2.41 39.26 30.14
N THR A 69 1.58 38.26 29.87
CA THR A 69 0.12 38.41 29.71
C THR A 69 -0.64 37.30 30.45
N GLY A 70 -1.83 37.65 30.97
CA GLY A 70 -2.70 36.76 31.75
C GLY A 70 -2.46 36.79 33.26
N ALA A 71 -3.46 36.37 34.03
CA ALA A 71 -3.31 36.07 35.46
C ALA A 71 -2.67 34.68 35.62
N ARG A 72 -1.67 34.56 36.48
CA ARG A 72 -0.93 33.31 36.70
C ARG A 72 -0.78 33.05 38.18
N ASP A 73 -1.25 31.88 38.60
CA ASP A 73 -0.98 31.35 39.92
C ASP A 73 0.14 30.32 39.78
N TYR A 74 1.25 30.51 40.49
CA TYR A 74 2.33 29.55 40.55
C TYR A 74 2.83 29.45 41.99
N VAL A 75 3.20 28.25 42.39
CA VAL A 75 3.75 27.98 43.72
C VAL A 75 5.25 28.22 43.64
N LEU A 76 5.74 29.21 44.39
CA LEU A 76 7.17 29.42 44.59
C LEU A 76 7.62 28.50 45.73
N PRO A 77 8.51 27.53 45.49
CA PRO A 77 9.10 26.76 46.57
C PRO A 77 10.09 27.66 47.34
N GLY A 78 9.72 27.99 48.58
CA GLY A 78 10.54 28.76 49.52
C GLY A 78 9.94 30.12 49.89
N ASN A 79 9.10 30.19 50.92
CA ASN A 79 9.43 30.80 52.22
C ASN A 79 8.25 30.67 53.21
N GLU A 80 8.52 30.69 54.52
CA GLU A 80 7.56 30.41 55.60
C GLU A 80 6.72 31.63 56.06
N GLU A 81 6.95 32.82 55.49
CA GLU A 81 6.30 34.07 55.94
C GLU A 81 5.88 34.97 54.76
N TYR A 82 4.78 34.65 54.08
CA TYR A 82 4.11 35.61 53.19
C TYR A 82 2.64 35.73 53.57
N ARG A 83 2.11 36.97 53.58
CA ARG A 83 0.69 37.26 53.81
C ARG A 83 0.01 37.71 52.51
N VAL A 84 -1.31 37.50 52.44
CA VAL A 84 -2.12 37.93 51.29
C VAL A 84 -2.02 39.45 51.13
N GLY A 85 -1.38 39.91 50.05
CA GLY A 85 -1.17 41.33 49.73
C GLY A 85 0.28 41.74 49.49
N ASP A 86 1.26 40.88 49.79
CA ASP A 86 2.68 41.19 49.61
C ASP A 86 3.07 41.32 48.13
N GLN A 87 3.84 42.36 47.79
CA GLN A 87 4.37 42.58 46.43
C GLN A 87 5.77 41.99 46.30
N ILE A 88 5.91 40.94 45.49
CA ILE A 88 7.20 40.32 45.19
C ILE A 88 7.89 41.11 44.05
N PRO A 89 9.16 41.53 44.20
CA PRO A 89 9.89 42.19 43.12
C PRO A 89 9.92 41.27 41.89
N LYS A 90 9.59 41.80 40.70
CA LYS A 90 9.80 41.04 39.45
C LYS A 90 11.28 40.63 39.38
N PRO A 91 11.61 39.35 39.16
CA PRO A 91 12.99 38.95 38.95
C PRO A 91 13.57 39.82 37.83
N GLN A 92 14.69 40.50 38.09
CA GLN A 92 15.38 41.28 37.06
C GLN A 92 15.65 40.34 35.90
N GLY A 93 15.16 40.73 34.72
CA GLY A 93 15.24 39.90 33.53
C GLY A 93 16.68 39.45 33.31
N GLY A 94 16.92 38.16 33.51
CA GLY A 94 18.11 37.51 32.97
C GLY A 94 18.06 37.73 31.48
N GLY A 95 18.85 38.70 31.02
CA GLY A 95 19.03 39.00 29.61
C GLY A 95 19.30 37.69 28.90
N GLY A 96 18.50 37.41 27.88
CA GLY A 96 18.81 36.35 26.92
C GLY A 96 20.15 36.69 26.29
N GLY A 97 21.22 36.23 26.92
CA GLY A 97 22.55 36.22 26.37
C GLY A 97 22.45 35.45 25.07
N ARG A 98 22.54 36.20 23.97
CA ARG A 98 22.82 35.68 22.65
C ARG A 98 24.23 35.11 22.72
N GLY A 99 24.33 33.88 23.21
CA GLY A 99 25.56 33.10 23.23
C GLY A 99 25.98 32.84 21.80
N ASN A 100 26.83 33.72 21.29
CA ASN A 100 27.51 33.57 20.01
C ASN A 100 28.81 32.77 20.22
N GLN A 101 28.70 31.63 20.91
CA GLN A 101 29.75 30.63 21.05
C GLN A 101 29.07 29.28 20.86
N GLY A 102 29.08 28.80 19.62
CA GLY A 102 28.82 27.40 19.34
C GLY A 102 29.92 26.57 20.01
N SER A 103 29.53 25.63 20.86
CA SER A 103 30.43 24.57 21.28
C SER A 103 30.98 23.84 20.03
N PRO A 104 32.25 23.37 20.05
CA PRO A 104 32.77 22.49 19.00
C PRO A 104 31.95 21.20 18.84
N ASP A 105 31.26 20.79 19.90
CA ASP A 105 30.30 19.69 19.96
C ASP A 105 28.84 20.19 19.89
N GLY A 106 28.58 21.27 19.16
CA GLY A 106 27.23 21.65 18.80
C GLY A 106 26.65 20.59 17.89
N GLU A 107 25.81 19.70 18.45
CA GLU A 107 24.99 18.76 17.70
C GLU A 107 24.22 19.53 16.61
N GLY A 108 24.78 19.49 15.41
CA GLY A 108 24.22 20.12 14.23
C GLY A 108 22.89 19.46 13.95
N GLN A 109 21.80 20.23 14.08
CA GLN A 109 20.47 19.96 13.51
C GLN A 109 20.14 18.46 13.42
N ASP A 110 19.62 17.86 14.50
CA ASP A 110 19.25 16.43 14.56
C ASP A 110 18.72 15.92 13.21
N GLU A 111 19.58 15.20 12.49
CA GLU A 111 19.24 14.57 11.23
C GLU A 111 18.42 13.32 11.56
N PHE A 112 17.14 13.34 11.23
CA PHE A 112 16.29 12.18 11.44
C PHE A 112 16.61 11.15 10.36
N THR A 113 17.30 10.07 10.74
CA THR A 113 17.53 8.90 9.88
C THR A 113 16.44 7.86 10.13
N PHE A 114 15.67 7.51 9.10
CA PHE A 114 14.62 6.49 9.19
C PHE A 114 15.01 5.26 8.37
N THR A 115 14.73 4.08 8.91
CA THR A 115 14.73 2.83 8.15
C THR A 115 13.33 2.59 7.57
N LEU A 116 13.17 2.71 6.26
CA LEU A 116 11.98 2.29 5.53
C LEU A 116 12.12 0.82 5.15
N THR A 117 11.00 0.09 5.19
CA THR A 117 10.95 -1.21 4.54
C THR A 117 10.93 -1.04 3.03
N LYS A 118 11.36 -2.06 2.28
CA LYS A 118 11.32 -2.06 0.80
C LYS A 118 9.92 -1.72 0.28
N GLU A 119 8.88 -2.33 0.86
CA GLU A 119 7.49 -2.07 0.48
C GLU A 119 7.08 -0.62 0.72
N GLU A 120 7.39 -0.05 1.89
CA GLU A 120 7.09 1.35 2.22
C GLU A 120 7.86 2.35 1.35
N PHE A 121 9.12 2.04 1.03
CA PHE A 121 9.92 2.83 0.11
C PHE A 121 9.29 2.85 -1.28
N LEU A 122 8.99 1.67 -1.83
CA LEU A 122 8.35 1.54 -3.14
C LEU A 122 6.95 2.18 -3.16
N ASP A 123 6.20 2.10 -2.06
CA ASP A 123 4.92 2.77 -1.89
C ASP A 123 5.02 4.28 -2.03
N LEU A 124 5.95 4.89 -1.30
CA LEU A 124 6.17 6.33 -1.36
C LEU A 124 6.76 6.76 -2.71
N PHE A 125 7.54 5.88 -3.33
CA PHE A 125 8.18 6.10 -4.62
C PHE A 125 7.19 6.09 -5.80
N PHE A 126 6.24 5.16 -5.83
CA PHE A 126 5.30 4.99 -6.95
C PHE A 126 3.99 5.77 -6.81
N ASP A 127 3.74 6.46 -5.69
CA ASP A 127 2.44 7.07 -5.40
C ASP A 127 1.99 8.15 -6.41
N ASP A 128 2.95 8.81 -7.07
CA ASP A 128 2.67 9.84 -8.08
C ASP A 128 2.57 9.26 -9.51
N LEU A 129 2.81 7.96 -9.69
CA LEU A 129 2.81 7.28 -10.98
C LEU A 129 1.52 6.50 -11.20
N LYS A 130 0.99 6.55 -12.42
CA LYS A 130 -0.23 5.83 -12.81
C LYS A 130 0.01 5.08 -14.11
N LEU A 131 -0.59 3.91 -14.22
CA LEU A 131 -0.58 3.17 -15.49
C LEU A 131 -1.55 3.82 -16.49
N PRO A 132 -1.09 4.16 -17.70
CA PRO A 132 -1.97 4.54 -18.79
C PRO A 132 -2.93 3.39 -19.14
N ASN A 133 -4.21 3.70 -19.35
CA ASN A 133 -5.21 2.78 -19.91
C ASN A 133 -5.33 1.40 -19.22
N LEU A 134 -5.77 1.39 -17.95
CA LEU A 134 -6.16 0.18 -17.23
C LEU A 134 -7.51 -0.36 -17.74
N ILE A 135 -7.57 -0.85 -18.99
CA ILE A 135 -8.85 -1.01 -19.71
C ILE A 135 -9.44 -2.42 -19.68
N LYS A 136 -8.77 -3.46 -19.21
CA LYS A 136 -9.37 -4.81 -19.26
C LYS A 136 -9.57 -5.43 -17.90
N VAL A 137 -10.70 -5.04 -17.30
CA VAL A 137 -11.38 -5.76 -16.21
C VAL A 137 -12.33 -6.77 -16.85
N ARG A 138 -11.80 -7.85 -17.47
CA ARG A 138 -12.65 -8.99 -17.83
C ARG A 138 -12.44 -10.11 -16.82
N LEU A 139 -13.55 -10.43 -16.15
CA LEU A 139 -13.73 -11.35 -15.02
C LEU A 139 -13.52 -12.83 -15.40
N LYS A 140 -12.44 -13.19 -16.11
CA LYS A 140 -12.26 -14.58 -16.51
C LYS A 140 -11.50 -15.42 -15.50
N ASP A 141 -10.68 -14.80 -14.66
CA ASP A 141 -10.09 -15.49 -13.51
C ASP A 141 -10.96 -15.29 -12.27
N LEU A 142 -12.02 -16.10 -12.18
CA LEU A 142 -12.71 -16.36 -10.92
C LEU A 142 -11.75 -17.11 -9.98
N LYS A 143 -10.73 -16.45 -9.43
CA LYS A 143 -10.08 -16.99 -8.23
C LYS A 143 -11.18 -17.17 -7.19
N ALA A 144 -11.19 -18.35 -6.57
CA ALA A 144 -12.25 -18.79 -5.67
C ALA A 144 -12.71 -17.64 -4.77
N PRO A 145 -14.01 -17.32 -4.73
CA PRO A 145 -14.51 -16.17 -4.00
C PRO A 145 -14.03 -16.21 -2.56
N LYS A 146 -13.37 -15.14 -2.10
CA LYS A 146 -12.94 -15.05 -0.70
C LYS A 146 -14.17 -14.78 0.15
N PHE A 147 -14.36 -15.58 1.20
CA PHE A 147 -15.39 -15.32 2.19
C PHE A 147 -14.97 -14.11 3.04
N VAL A 148 -15.77 -13.04 2.98
CA VAL A 148 -15.63 -11.86 3.83
C VAL A 148 -16.75 -11.87 4.86
N ARG A 149 -16.43 -11.51 6.11
CA ARG A 149 -17.42 -11.46 7.19
C ARG A 149 -18.43 -10.34 6.90
N ALA A 150 -19.69 -10.71 6.72
CA ALA A 150 -20.80 -9.82 6.32
C ALA A 150 -21.85 -9.65 7.44
N GLY A 151 -21.45 -9.85 8.70
CA GLY A 151 -22.31 -9.68 9.87
C GLY A 151 -22.87 -11.00 10.41
N PHE A 152 -24.16 -11.00 10.78
CA PHE A 152 -24.85 -12.13 11.41
C PHE A 152 -26.22 -12.38 10.77
N THR A 153 -26.69 -13.62 10.85
CA THR A 153 -28.00 -14.07 10.37
C THR A 153 -28.67 -14.94 11.45
N SER A 154 -29.99 -15.06 11.42
CA SER A 154 -30.76 -15.88 12.37
C SER A 154 -30.62 -17.38 12.11
N ASP A 155 -30.24 -17.76 10.90
CA ASP A 155 -30.14 -19.17 10.49
C ASP A 155 -28.78 -19.48 9.83
N GLY A 156 -28.27 -20.68 10.05
CA GLY A 156 -26.99 -21.12 9.52
C GLY A 156 -26.46 -22.42 10.13
N PRO A 157 -25.31 -22.90 9.63
CA PRO A 157 -24.72 -24.14 10.11
C PRO A 157 -24.23 -23.98 11.56
N PRO A 158 -24.36 -25.02 12.42
CA PRO A 158 -23.96 -24.98 13.83
C PRO A 158 -22.52 -24.51 14.07
N ALA A 159 -21.61 -24.81 13.15
CA ALA A 159 -20.21 -24.37 13.19
C ALA A 159 -20.05 -22.83 13.19
N ARG A 160 -21.03 -22.08 12.69
CA ARG A 160 -21.00 -20.61 12.61
C ARG A 160 -21.78 -19.93 13.74
N LEU A 161 -22.34 -20.69 14.68
CA LEU A 161 -23.15 -20.15 15.76
C LEU A 161 -22.32 -19.27 16.71
N SER A 162 -22.71 -18.01 16.83
CA SER A 162 -22.16 -17.09 17.83
C SER A 162 -22.90 -17.28 19.15
N ARG A 163 -22.33 -18.09 20.04
CA ARG A 163 -22.89 -18.38 21.38
C ARG A 163 -23.14 -17.11 22.19
N THR A 164 -22.17 -16.20 22.22
CA THR A 164 -22.25 -14.95 23.01
C THR A 164 -23.37 -14.03 22.55
N ARG A 165 -23.57 -13.87 21.24
CA ARG A 165 -24.64 -13.03 20.70
C ARG A 165 -26.01 -13.70 20.83
N THR A 166 -26.08 -15.01 20.62
CA THR A 166 -27.29 -15.81 20.84
C THR A 166 -27.76 -15.67 22.29
N MET A 167 -26.86 -15.85 23.26
CA MET A 167 -27.18 -15.69 24.68
C MET A 167 -27.58 -14.27 25.05
N ARG A 168 -26.95 -13.25 24.45
CA ARG A 168 -27.33 -11.85 24.66
C ARG A 168 -28.74 -11.56 24.13
N LYS A 169 -29.10 -12.05 22.94
CA LYS A 169 -30.43 -11.88 22.34
C LYS A 169 -31.51 -12.61 23.15
N SER A 170 -31.22 -13.85 23.54
CA SER A 170 -32.04 -14.66 24.45
C SER A 170 -32.26 -13.97 25.80
N LEU A 171 -31.22 -13.42 26.42
CA LEU A 171 -31.35 -12.69 27.68
C LEU A 171 -32.26 -11.46 27.52
N GLY A 172 -32.04 -10.66 26.47
CA GLY A 172 -32.87 -9.50 26.16
C GLY A 172 -34.35 -9.86 25.98
N ARG A 173 -34.64 -10.94 25.25
CA ARG A 173 -36.02 -11.43 25.06
C ARG A 173 -36.64 -11.90 26.38
N ARG A 174 -35.90 -12.63 27.22
CA ARG A 174 -36.40 -13.09 28.53
C ARG A 174 -36.71 -11.94 29.46
N LEU A 175 -35.88 -10.89 29.45
CA LEU A 175 -36.14 -9.68 30.23
C LEU A 175 -37.39 -8.95 29.71
N ALA A 176 -37.51 -8.77 28.39
CA ALA A 176 -38.68 -8.11 27.79
C ALA A 176 -39.99 -8.86 28.07
N LEU A 177 -39.97 -10.20 28.01
CA LEU A 177 -41.12 -11.05 28.29
C LEU A 177 -41.30 -11.38 29.79
N HIS A 178 -40.51 -10.77 30.67
CA HIS A 178 -40.59 -10.94 32.12
C HIS A 178 -40.55 -12.41 32.56
N ARG A 179 -39.66 -13.21 31.95
CA ARG A 179 -39.52 -14.62 32.33
C ARG A 179 -39.07 -14.71 33.79
N PRO A 180 -39.83 -15.39 34.67
CA PRO A 180 -39.46 -15.55 36.07
C PRO A 180 -38.11 -16.26 36.23
N SER A 181 -37.34 -15.82 37.22
CA SER A 181 -36.10 -16.52 37.60
C SER A 181 -36.43 -17.81 38.36
N LEU A 182 -35.45 -18.71 38.48
CA LEU A 182 -35.61 -19.92 39.31
C LEU A 182 -35.76 -19.55 40.78
N SER A 183 -34.94 -18.61 41.26
CA SER A 183 -34.98 -18.13 42.63
C SER A 183 -36.32 -17.49 43.01
N ASP A 184 -37.00 -16.81 42.07
CA ASP A 184 -38.32 -16.22 42.36
C ASP A 184 -39.36 -17.31 42.65
N ILE A 185 -39.28 -18.44 41.94
CA ILE A 185 -40.20 -19.57 42.12
C ILE A 185 -39.85 -20.32 43.41
N GLU A 186 -38.56 -20.57 43.65
CA GLU A 186 -38.09 -21.23 44.88
C GLU A 186 -38.45 -20.41 46.13
N ALA A 187 -38.38 -19.07 46.06
CA ALA A 187 -38.81 -18.18 47.14
C ALA A 187 -40.32 -18.29 47.40
N LEU A 188 -41.15 -18.26 46.34
CA LEU A 188 -42.60 -18.44 46.47
C LEU A 188 -42.98 -19.83 46.99
N GLU A 189 -42.26 -20.88 46.59
CA GLU A 189 -42.46 -22.23 47.11
C GLU A 189 -42.04 -22.34 48.58
N ALA A 190 -41.00 -21.62 49.01
CA ALA A 190 -40.62 -21.53 50.42
C ALA A 190 -41.67 -20.78 51.25
N GLU A 191 -42.19 -19.65 50.74
CA GLU A 191 -43.30 -18.91 51.37
C GLU A 191 -44.58 -19.73 51.45
N LEU A 192 -44.85 -20.57 50.45
CA LEU A 192 -45.98 -21.50 50.48
C LEU A 192 -45.80 -22.54 51.58
N ARG A 193 -44.61 -23.14 51.69
CA ARG A 193 -44.30 -24.10 52.76
C ARG A 193 -44.50 -23.49 54.15
N THR A 194 -43.99 -22.29 54.40
CA THR A 194 -44.15 -21.64 55.70
C THR A 194 -45.60 -21.27 56.01
N ALA A 195 -46.38 -20.83 55.00
CA ALA A 195 -47.80 -20.54 55.17
C ALA A 195 -48.66 -21.79 55.42
N GLU A 196 -48.24 -22.96 54.92
CA GLU A 196 -48.90 -24.25 55.18
C GLU A 196 -48.59 -24.78 56.60
N GLU A 197 -47.46 -24.37 57.20
CA GLU A 197 -47.03 -24.75 58.56
C GLU A 197 -47.62 -23.84 59.67
N GLU A 198 -48.15 -22.65 59.34
CA GLU A 198 -48.82 -21.75 60.29
C GLU A 198 -50.13 -22.38 60.85
N VAL A 199 -50.37 -22.28 62.17
CA VAL A 199 -51.59 -22.79 62.82
C VAL A 199 -52.35 -21.65 63.52
N PRO A 200 -53.61 -21.34 63.12
CA PRO A 200 -54.34 -21.90 62.00
C PRO A 200 -53.81 -21.37 60.65
N PRO A 201 -53.83 -22.17 59.58
CA PRO A 201 -53.33 -21.77 58.27
C PRO A 201 -54.27 -20.72 57.65
N ASP A 202 -53.68 -19.65 57.11
CA ASP A 202 -54.42 -18.68 56.31
C ASP A 202 -54.69 -19.27 54.91
N GLU A 203 -55.85 -19.92 54.76
CA GLU A 203 -56.25 -20.57 53.51
C GLU A 203 -56.28 -19.60 52.31
N ALA A 204 -56.57 -18.30 52.54
CA ALA A 204 -56.58 -17.30 51.49
C ALA A 204 -55.15 -17.01 50.98
N LYS A 205 -54.18 -16.91 51.89
CA LYS A 205 -52.75 -16.72 51.57
C LYS A 205 -52.17 -17.93 50.85
N VAL A 206 -52.48 -19.15 51.30
CA VAL A 206 -52.05 -20.41 50.65
C VAL A 206 -52.57 -20.51 49.22
N SER A 207 -53.88 -20.24 49.01
CA SER A 207 -54.50 -20.27 47.68
C SER A 207 -53.92 -19.21 46.72
N ALA A 208 -53.66 -18.00 47.23
CA ALA A 208 -53.04 -16.94 46.45
C ALA A 208 -51.60 -17.29 46.03
N LEU A 209 -50.81 -17.89 46.93
CA LEU A 209 -49.44 -18.33 46.64
C LEU A 209 -49.41 -19.45 45.59
N ARG A 210 -50.31 -20.45 45.70
CA ARG A 210 -50.44 -21.51 44.69
C ARG A 210 -50.77 -20.94 43.31
N THR A 211 -51.71 -20.01 43.22
CA THR A 211 -52.10 -19.34 41.97
C THR A 211 -50.92 -18.56 41.37
N LYS A 212 -50.15 -17.85 42.20
CA LYS A 212 -48.95 -17.12 41.76
C LYS A 212 -47.86 -18.06 41.22
N ILE A 213 -47.60 -19.17 41.91
CA ILE A 213 -46.62 -20.18 41.50
C ILE A 213 -47.03 -20.78 40.16
N GLU A 214 -48.29 -21.19 40.00
CA GLU A 214 -48.81 -21.74 38.75
C GLU A 214 -48.65 -20.74 37.59
N HIS A 215 -49.01 -19.48 37.81
CA HIS A 215 -48.84 -18.42 36.82
C HIS A 215 -47.37 -18.24 36.40
N LYS A 216 -46.44 -18.18 37.36
CA LYS A 216 -44.99 -18.04 37.11
C LYS A 216 -44.43 -19.28 36.39
N GLN A 217 -44.86 -20.47 36.77
CA GLN A 217 -44.50 -21.72 36.10
C GLN A 217 -45.03 -21.77 34.67
N ARG A 218 -46.26 -21.32 34.42
CA ARG A 218 -46.84 -21.20 33.06
C ARG A 218 -46.05 -20.24 32.18
N LEU A 219 -45.68 -19.06 32.69
CA LEU A 219 -44.83 -18.11 31.97
C LEU A 219 -43.47 -18.73 31.61
N ARG A 220 -42.87 -19.47 32.56
CA ARG A 220 -41.57 -20.13 32.36
C ARG A 220 -41.62 -21.27 31.33
N ARG A 221 -42.76 -21.98 31.23
CA ARG A 221 -43.00 -22.99 30.19
C ARG A 221 -43.22 -22.36 28.81
N THR A 222 -43.95 -21.25 28.76
CA THR A 222 -44.29 -20.56 27.50
C THR A 222 -43.08 -19.84 26.89
N ILE A 223 -42.29 -19.17 27.73
CA ILE A 223 -41.13 -18.40 27.27
C ILE A 223 -39.91 -19.32 27.29
N ALA A 224 -39.51 -19.87 26.13
CA ALA A 224 -38.34 -20.74 26.01
C ALA A 224 -37.02 -20.08 26.45
N TYR A 225 -36.04 -20.88 26.90
CA TYR A 225 -34.77 -20.33 27.42
C TYR A 225 -33.92 -19.80 26.28
N ILE A 226 -33.78 -20.59 25.22
CA ILE A 226 -33.27 -20.17 23.91
C ILE A 226 -34.39 -20.47 22.92
N ASP A 227 -34.75 -19.47 22.12
CA ASP A 227 -35.71 -19.59 21.03
C ASP A 227 -34.95 -19.62 19.69
N PRO A 228 -35.44 -20.31 18.64
CA PRO A 228 -34.83 -20.24 17.31
C PRO A 228 -34.59 -18.80 16.81
N LEU A 229 -35.46 -17.85 17.18
CA LEU A 229 -35.29 -16.43 16.86
C LEU A 229 -34.08 -15.79 17.54
N ASP A 230 -33.60 -16.35 18.65
CA ASP A 230 -32.42 -15.86 19.39
C ASP A 230 -31.11 -16.28 18.72
N LEU A 231 -31.13 -17.32 17.88
CA LEU A 231 -29.93 -17.86 17.26
C LEU A 231 -29.28 -16.81 16.36
N GLN A 232 -27.95 -16.73 16.44
CA GLN A 232 -27.15 -15.78 15.66
C GLN A 232 -25.93 -16.50 15.08
N TYR A 233 -25.88 -16.61 13.76
CA TYR A 233 -24.80 -17.25 13.02
C TYR A 233 -23.96 -16.21 12.30
N SER A 234 -22.64 -16.40 12.29
CA SER A 234 -21.74 -15.52 11.55
C SER A 234 -21.98 -15.68 10.05
N ARG A 235 -22.36 -14.58 9.39
CA ARG A 235 -22.62 -14.53 7.95
C ARG A 235 -21.33 -14.19 7.21
N PHE A 236 -21.04 -14.96 6.16
CA PHE A 236 -19.96 -14.66 5.23
C PHE A 236 -20.56 -14.50 3.85
N GLU A 237 -20.19 -13.43 3.17
CA GLU A 237 -20.56 -13.22 1.78
C GLU A 237 -19.35 -13.50 0.89
N ARG A 238 -19.65 -13.97 -0.33
CA ARG A 238 -18.68 -14.20 -1.39
C ARG A 238 -18.52 -12.88 -2.13
N VAL A 239 -17.36 -12.24 -1.97
CA VAL A 239 -17.03 -11.05 -2.76
C VAL A 239 -16.09 -11.48 -3.88
N PRO A 240 -16.47 -11.33 -5.16
CA PRO A 240 -15.56 -11.58 -6.27
C PRO A 240 -14.44 -10.55 -6.18
N LYS A 241 -13.18 -11.01 -6.14
CA LYS A 241 -12.02 -10.12 -6.26
C LYS A 241 -11.57 -10.20 -7.72
N PRO A 242 -11.71 -9.13 -8.53
CA PRO A 242 -11.12 -9.14 -9.86
C PRO A 242 -9.60 -9.28 -9.69
N THR A 243 -9.03 -10.38 -10.17
CA THR A 243 -7.57 -10.47 -10.33
C THR A 243 -7.25 -10.06 -11.74
N THR A 244 -6.66 -8.88 -11.85
CA THR A 244 -6.04 -8.43 -13.08
C THR A 244 -4.69 -9.15 -13.22
N GLN A 245 -4.51 -9.83 -14.34
CA GLN A 245 -3.24 -10.43 -14.76
C GLN A 245 -2.59 -9.53 -15.80
N ALA A 246 -1.26 -9.48 -15.79
CA ALA A 246 -0.49 -8.76 -16.78
C ALA A 246 0.71 -9.58 -17.26
N VAL A 247 1.09 -9.39 -18.51
CA VAL A 247 2.33 -9.90 -19.08
C VAL A 247 3.18 -8.71 -19.51
N MET A 248 4.46 -8.75 -19.16
CA MET A 248 5.46 -7.77 -19.54
C MET A 248 6.45 -8.44 -20.49
N PHE A 249 6.49 -7.94 -21.72
CA PHE A 249 7.45 -8.31 -22.75
C PHE A 249 8.67 -7.39 -22.66
N CYS A 250 9.84 -7.99 -22.47
CA CYS A 250 11.13 -7.32 -22.51
C CYS A 250 11.78 -7.65 -23.85
N LEU A 251 11.84 -6.66 -24.74
CA LEU A 251 12.52 -6.77 -26.02
C LEU A 251 13.88 -6.10 -25.89
N MET A 252 14.97 -6.79 -26.19
CA MET A 252 16.30 -6.18 -26.18
C MET A 252 17.12 -6.63 -27.37
N ASP A 253 17.89 -5.70 -27.92
CA ASP A 253 18.88 -6.01 -28.94
C ASP A 253 20.09 -6.72 -28.30
N ALA A 254 20.50 -7.84 -28.89
CA ALA A 254 21.67 -8.62 -28.47
C ALA A 254 22.88 -8.46 -29.41
N SER A 255 22.80 -7.50 -30.35
CA SER A 255 23.86 -7.15 -31.30
C SER A 255 25.17 -6.72 -30.61
N ALA A 256 26.23 -6.65 -31.41
CA ALA A 256 27.57 -6.32 -30.93
C ALA A 256 27.70 -4.87 -30.39
N SER A 257 26.79 -3.98 -30.75
CA SER A 257 26.80 -2.57 -30.31
C SER A 257 26.18 -2.39 -28.92
N MET A 258 25.37 -3.34 -28.45
CA MET A 258 24.82 -3.37 -27.10
C MET A 258 25.86 -3.89 -26.08
N THR A 259 26.68 -2.98 -25.58
CA THR A 259 27.70 -3.25 -24.56
C THR A 259 27.10 -3.61 -23.19
N GLU A 260 27.87 -4.26 -22.31
CA GLU A 260 27.42 -4.64 -20.96
C GLU A 260 26.86 -3.46 -20.14
N PRO A 261 27.45 -2.25 -20.16
CA PRO A 261 26.86 -1.10 -19.46
C PRO A 261 25.47 -0.69 -19.99
N LEU A 262 25.25 -0.77 -21.29
CA LEU A 262 23.93 -0.48 -21.89
C LEU A 262 22.90 -1.55 -21.52
N LYS A 263 23.31 -2.82 -21.48
CA LYS A 263 22.48 -3.93 -20.99
C LYS A 263 22.13 -3.78 -19.50
N ASP A 264 23.06 -3.31 -18.65
CA ASP A 264 22.78 -3.03 -17.24
C ASP A 264 21.75 -1.89 -17.09
N LEU A 265 21.84 -0.86 -17.92
CA LEU A 265 20.87 0.24 -17.96
C LEU A 265 19.47 -0.25 -18.33
N ALA A 266 19.37 -1.05 -19.40
CA ALA A 266 18.14 -1.69 -19.83
C ALA A 266 17.56 -2.61 -18.73
N LYS A 267 18.41 -3.44 -18.11
CA LYS A 267 18.03 -4.33 -17.00
C LYS A 267 17.37 -3.56 -15.87
N ARG A 268 17.98 -2.45 -15.43
CA ARG A 268 17.43 -1.62 -14.36
C ARG A 268 16.07 -1.05 -14.72
N PHE A 269 15.88 -0.59 -15.95
CA PHE A 269 14.57 -0.13 -16.40
C PHE A 269 13.53 -1.26 -16.39
N PHE A 270 13.85 -2.43 -16.94
CA PHE A 270 12.93 -3.57 -16.96
C PHE A 270 12.53 -4.01 -15.55
N MET A 271 13.50 -4.07 -14.63
CA MET A 271 13.25 -4.39 -13.23
C MET A 271 12.33 -3.35 -12.57
N LEU A 272 12.58 -2.06 -12.81
CA LEU A 272 11.73 -1.00 -12.25
C LEU A 272 10.30 -1.09 -12.77
N LEU A 273 10.12 -1.35 -14.07
CA LEU A 273 8.81 -1.55 -14.68
C LEU A 273 8.10 -2.80 -14.14
N HIS A 274 8.82 -3.90 -13.96
CA HIS A 274 8.27 -5.13 -13.37
C HIS A 274 7.77 -4.90 -11.93
N VAL A 275 8.56 -4.22 -11.11
CA VAL A 275 8.17 -3.86 -9.74
C VAL A 275 6.95 -2.93 -9.75
N PHE A 276 6.91 -1.97 -10.68
CA PHE A 276 5.77 -1.07 -10.84
C PHE A 276 4.49 -1.83 -11.25
N LEU A 277 4.56 -2.75 -12.21
CA LEU A 277 3.41 -3.55 -12.62
C LEU A 277 2.95 -4.50 -11.50
N SER A 278 3.87 -5.10 -10.76
CA SER A 278 3.56 -6.00 -9.63
C SER A 278 2.85 -5.30 -8.47
N ARG A 279 2.87 -3.96 -8.43
CA ARG A 279 2.05 -3.15 -7.52
C ARG A 279 0.58 -3.15 -7.89
N TYR A 280 0.28 -3.06 -9.19
CA TYR A 280 -1.08 -2.90 -9.72
C TYR A 280 -1.74 -4.24 -10.07
N TYR A 281 -0.93 -5.22 -10.45
CA TYR A 281 -1.35 -6.55 -10.85
C TYR A 281 -0.94 -7.57 -9.81
N ARG A 282 -1.82 -8.53 -9.54
CA ARG A 282 -1.51 -9.61 -8.59
C ARG A 282 -0.48 -10.60 -9.15
N GLU A 283 -0.46 -10.73 -10.47
CA GLU A 283 0.28 -11.74 -11.20
C GLU A 283 0.80 -11.09 -12.48
N VAL A 284 2.12 -11.02 -12.58
CA VAL A 284 2.85 -10.41 -13.69
C VAL A 284 3.78 -11.46 -14.27
N HIS A 285 3.55 -11.87 -15.51
CA HIS A 285 4.44 -12.77 -16.23
C HIS A 285 5.51 -11.96 -16.96
N LEU A 286 6.75 -12.45 -16.95
CA LEU A 286 7.85 -11.87 -17.70
C LEU A 286 8.14 -12.75 -18.91
N VAL A 287 8.27 -12.13 -20.08
CA VAL A 287 8.72 -12.78 -21.31
C VAL A 287 9.90 -11.99 -21.85
N PHE A 288 11.04 -12.65 -22.01
CA PHE A 288 12.25 -12.05 -22.54
C PHE A 288 12.44 -12.47 -23.99
N ILE A 289 12.49 -11.51 -24.90
CA ILE A 289 12.74 -11.74 -26.32
C ILE A 289 13.99 -10.96 -26.70
N ARG A 290 15.02 -11.70 -27.08
CA ARG A 290 16.21 -11.10 -27.67
C ARG A 290 16.08 -11.11 -29.18
N HIS A 291 16.71 -10.16 -29.84
CA HIS A 291 16.77 -10.15 -31.30
C HIS A 291 18.15 -9.73 -31.78
N THR A 292 18.53 -10.30 -32.91
CA THR A 292 19.60 -9.85 -33.81
C THR A 292 19.00 -9.88 -35.22
N SER A 293 19.49 -10.75 -36.10
CA SER A 293 18.90 -11.02 -37.42
C SER A 293 17.70 -11.98 -37.32
N THR A 294 17.59 -12.67 -36.19
CA THR A 294 16.46 -13.51 -35.79
C THR A 294 16.11 -13.20 -34.34
N ALA A 295 14.85 -13.43 -33.95
CA ALA A 295 14.41 -13.27 -32.57
C ALA A 295 14.03 -14.61 -31.94
N SER A 296 14.23 -14.72 -30.63
CA SER A 296 13.83 -15.89 -29.85
C SER A 296 13.46 -15.52 -28.41
N GLU A 297 12.52 -16.26 -27.83
CA GLU A 297 12.24 -16.23 -26.40
C GLU A 297 13.37 -16.92 -25.63
N VAL A 298 13.86 -16.28 -24.57
CA VAL A 298 14.96 -16.76 -23.73
C VAL A 298 14.65 -16.59 -22.24
N ASP A 299 15.47 -17.21 -21.39
CA ASP A 299 15.44 -16.98 -19.94
C ASP A 299 16.16 -15.67 -19.55
N GLU A 300 15.99 -15.25 -18.30
CA GLU A 300 16.56 -14.00 -17.76
C GLU A 300 18.09 -13.95 -17.83
N GLU A 301 18.77 -15.06 -17.53
CA GLU A 301 20.23 -15.09 -17.50
C GLU A 301 20.78 -14.91 -18.91
N THR A 302 20.24 -15.68 -19.86
CA THR A 302 20.58 -15.60 -21.28
C THR A 302 20.24 -14.24 -21.86
N PHE A 303 19.14 -13.61 -21.46
CA PHE A 303 18.74 -12.29 -21.94
C PHE A 303 19.75 -11.20 -21.58
N PHE A 304 20.25 -11.17 -20.34
CA PHE A 304 21.15 -10.10 -19.88
C PHE A 304 22.63 -10.37 -20.10
N ARG A 305 23.05 -11.65 -20.09
CA ARG A 305 24.47 -12.02 -20.20
C ARG A 305 24.85 -12.53 -21.59
N GLY A 306 23.87 -12.93 -22.39
CA GLY A 306 24.12 -13.44 -23.74
C GLY A 306 24.63 -12.35 -24.67
N THR A 307 25.64 -12.70 -25.47
CA THR A 307 26.09 -11.92 -26.62
C THR A 307 25.91 -12.77 -27.86
N GLU A 308 25.34 -12.20 -28.91
CA GLU A 308 25.23 -12.85 -30.21
C GLU A 308 25.81 -11.94 -31.28
N THR A 309 26.47 -12.54 -32.27
CA THR A 309 27.03 -11.81 -33.40
C THR A 309 25.99 -11.79 -34.52
N GLY A 310 25.52 -10.61 -34.92
CA GLY A 310 24.50 -10.44 -35.95
C GLY A 310 24.13 -8.98 -36.15
N GLY A 311 23.46 -8.67 -37.26
CA GLY A 311 22.86 -7.34 -37.47
C GLY A 311 21.53 -7.22 -36.74
N THR A 312 21.04 -6.00 -36.50
CA THR A 312 19.81 -5.72 -35.77
C THR A 312 18.61 -5.66 -36.70
N VAL A 313 17.62 -6.54 -36.51
CA VAL A 313 16.36 -6.60 -37.27
C VAL A 313 15.18 -6.62 -36.30
N ILE A 314 14.59 -5.46 -36.06
CA ILE A 314 13.54 -5.25 -35.04
C ILE A 314 12.24 -5.99 -35.39
N SER A 315 11.86 -6.10 -36.67
CA SER A 315 10.60 -6.76 -37.04
C SER A 315 10.51 -8.21 -36.53
N THR A 316 11.64 -8.91 -36.47
CA THR A 316 11.68 -10.30 -35.95
C THR A 316 11.28 -10.37 -34.49
N ALA A 317 11.66 -9.39 -33.67
CA ALA A 317 11.28 -9.31 -32.25
C ALA A 317 9.77 -9.09 -32.09
N LEU A 318 9.19 -8.23 -32.93
CA LEU A 318 7.76 -7.94 -32.92
C LEU A 318 6.94 -9.16 -33.38
N ASP A 319 7.41 -9.88 -34.40
CA ASP A 319 6.79 -11.12 -34.86
C ASP A 319 6.81 -12.21 -33.77
N GLU A 320 7.96 -12.40 -33.11
CA GLU A 320 8.06 -13.38 -32.02
C GLU A 320 7.18 -12.98 -30.82
N MET A 321 7.09 -11.68 -30.50
CA MET A 321 6.16 -11.17 -29.50
C MET A 321 4.71 -11.49 -29.88
N LEU A 322 4.29 -11.22 -31.11
CA LEU A 322 2.93 -11.50 -31.58
C LEU A 322 2.61 -13.01 -31.54
N LYS A 323 3.58 -13.85 -31.91
CA LYS A 323 3.45 -15.31 -31.80
C LYS A 323 3.26 -15.76 -30.36
N VAL A 324 4.09 -15.30 -29.43
CA VAL A 324 3.96 -15.61 -28.00
C VAL A 324 2.62 -15.13 -27.44
N VAL A 325 2.16 -13.95 -27.85
CA VAL A 325 0.82 -13.43 -27.48
C VAL A 325 -0.28 -14.36 -27.96
N ARG A 326 -0.25 -14.78 -29.23
CA ARG A 326 -1.26 -15.66 -29.82
C ARG A 326 -1.29 -17.04 -29.14
N ASP A 327 -0.13 -17.57 -28.78
CA ASP A 327 -0.01 -18.92 -28.20
C ASP A 327 -0.35 -18.97 -26.71
N ARG A 328 0.06 -17.96 -25.92
CA ARG A 328 -0.03 -18.01 -24.44
C ARG A 328 -0.84 -16.88 -23.80
N TYR A 329 -0.94 -15.70 -24.42
CA TYR A 329 -1.43 -14.49 -23.76
C TYR A 329 -2.51 -13.77 -24.58
N SER A 330 -3.72 -14.34 -24.61
CA SER A 330 -4.88 -13.71 -25.28
C SER A 330 -5.11 -12.27 -24.80
N PRO A 331 -5.13 -11.25 -25.69
CA PRO A 331 -5.37 -9.85 -25.32
C PRO A 331 -6.75 -9.57 -24.70
N ALA A 332 -7.65 -10.56 -24.70
CA ALA A 332 -8.95 -10.48 -24.03
C ALA A 332 -8.85 -10.75 -22.52
N ASP A 333 -7.85 -11.54 -22.11
CA ASP A 333 -7.69 -12.06 -20.76
C ASP A 333 -6.50 -11.42 -20.03
N TRP A 334 -5.45 -11.05 -20.76
CA TRP A 334 -4.21 -10.48 -20.22
C TRP A 334 -4.05 -9.00 -20.55
N ASN A 335 -3.52 -8.23 -19.60
CA ASN A 335 -2.99 -6.89 -19.89
C ASN A 335 -1.54 -7.00 -20.36
N ILE A 336 -1.28 -6.58 -21.59
CA ILE A 336 0.01 -6.70 -22.27
C ILE A 336 0.75 -5.37 -22.18
N TYR A 337 1.93 -5.44 -21.57
CA TYR A 337 2.91 -4.36 -21.50
C TYR A 337 4.14 -4.78 -22.28
N ALA A 338 4.75 -3.86 -23.00
CA ALA A 338 6.00 -4.11 -23.70
C ALA A 338 7.01 -3.01 -23.43
N ALA A 339 8.26 -3.39 -23.27
CA ALA A 339 9.38 -2.48 -23.15
C ALA A 339 10.48 -2.95 -24.09
N GLN A 340 10.92 -2.07 -24.99
CA GLN A 340 12.00 -2.32 -25.92
C GLN A 340 13.22 -1.48 -25.52
N ALA A 341 14.38 -2.11 -25.42
CA ALA A 341 15.66 -1.44 -25.22
C ALA A 341 16.61 -1.72 -26.40
N SER A 342 17.18 -0.67 -26.98
CA SER A 342 18.14 -0.74 -28.09
C SER A 342 19.05 0.50 -28.05
N ASP A 343 20.18 0.43 -28.72
CA ASP A 343 21.09 1.55 -28.99
C ASP A 343 20.64 2.44 -30.16
N GLY A 344 19.54 2.08 -30.83
CA GLY A 344 18.91 2.84 -31.91
C GLY A 344 19.32 2.42 -33.31
N ASP A 345 20.12 1.36 -33.47
CA ASP A 345 20.47 0.81 -34.78
C ASP A 345 19.38 -0.17 -35.29
N ASN A 346 19.16 -0.19 -36.61
CA ASN A 346 18.32 -1.18 -37.27
C ASN A 346 18.70 -1.29 -38.75
N PHE A 347 18.49 -2.46 -39.32
CA PHE A 347 18.68 -2.66 -40.75
C PHE A 347 17.71 -1.77 -41.55
N HIS A 348 18.22 -1.02 -42.53
CA HIS A 348 17.45 0.03 -43.21
C HIS A 348 16.18 -0.51 -43.90
N ASP A 349 16.27 -1.68 -44.52
CA ASP A 349 15.15 -2.32 -45.22
C ASP A 349 14.08 -2.87 -44.26
N ASP A 350 14.38 -3.00 -42.96
CA ASP A 350 13.46 -3.52 -41.95
C ASP A 350 12.52 -2.46 -41.38
N MET A 351 12.95 -1.19 -41.35
CA MET A 351 12.22 -0.10 -40.70
C MET A 351 10.76 0.05 -41.18
N PRO A 352 10.43 0.02 -42.50
CA PRO A 352 9.04 0.13 -42.94
C PRO A 352 8.15 -0.99 -42.38
N ARG A 353 8.66 -2.22 -42.33
CA ARG A 353 7.93 -3.39 -41.82
C ARG A 353 7.76 -3.30 -40.30
N SER A 354 8.80 -2.91 -39.56
CA SER A 354 8.74 -2.80 -38.10
C SER A 354 7.71 -1.74 -37.66
N LEU A 355 7.66 -0.59 -38.35
CA LEU A 355 6.66 0.45 -38.12
C LEU A 355 5.23 -0.03 -38.40
N GLU A 356 5.03 -0.77 -39.49
CA GLU A 356 3.74 -1.34 -39.84
C GLU A 356 3.26 -2.35 -38.78
N LEU A 357 4.10 -3.31 -38.40
CA LEU A 357 3.81 -4.30 -37.36
C LEU A 357 3.50 -3.63 -36.02
N LEU A 358 4.33 -2.68 -35.61
CA LEU A 358 4.16 -1.96 -34.36
C LEU A 358 2.80 -1.22 -34.35
N SER A 359 2.50 -0.46 -35.40
CA SER A 359 1.30 0.40 -35.45
C SER A 359 -0.01 -0.36 -35.66
N LYS A 360 -0.01 -1.41 -36.48
CA LYS A 360 -1.22 -2.14 -36.88
C LYS A 360 -1.50 -3.37 -36.02
N GLU A 361 -0.48 -4.06 -35.51
CA GLU A 361 -0.65 -5.33 -34.80
C GLU A 361 -0.32 -5.23 -33.31
N VAL A 362 0.84 -4.68 -32.95
CA VAL A 362 1.33 -4.68 -31.56
C VAL A 362 0.64 -3.62 -30.69
N LEU A 363 0.59 -2.36 -31.13
CA LEU A 363 -0.01 -1.29 -30.33
C LEU A 363 -1.51 -1.49 -30.05
N PRO A 364 -2.34 -2.05 -30.94
CA PRO A 364 -3.74 -2.32 -30.63
C PRO A 364 -3.98 -3.36 -29.51
N ILE A 365 -3.05 -4.31 -29.34
CA ILE A 365 -3.16 -5.34 -28.29
C ILE A 365 -2.52 -4.90 -26.96
N CYS A 366 -1.50 -4.02 -27.02
CA CYS A 366 -0.76 -3.52 -25.87
C CYS A 366 -1.48 -2.38 -25.14
N GLN A 367 -1.48 -2.43 -23.81
CA GLN A 367 -1.93 -1.31 -22.97
C GLN A 367 -0.91 -0.19 -22.97
N TYR A 368 0.38 -0.54 -22.97
CA TYR A 368 1.47 0.41 -23.04
C TYR A 368 2.72 -0.22 -23.63
N PHE A 369 3.37 0.49 -24.53
CA PHE A 369 4.65 0.12 -25.13
C PHE A 369 5.66 1.25 -24.90
N ALA A 370 6.77 0.94 -24.22
CA ALA A 370 7.85 1.88 -23.97
C ALA A 370 9.10 1.51 -24.78
N TYR A 371 9.55 2.40 -25.65
CA TYR A 371 10.85 2.30 -26.31
C TYR A 371 11.89 3.11 -25.55
N ILE A 372 13.03 2.48 -25.27
CA ILE A 372 14.18 3.09 -24.62
C ILE A 372 15.38 2.96 -25.50
N GLU A 373 15.91 4.13 -25.84
CA GLU A 373 17.19 4.23 -26.51
C GLU A 373 18.28 4.41 -25.48
N THR A 374 19.15 3.40 -25.34
CA THR A 374 20.29 3.44 -24.45
C THR A 374 21.47 4.03 -25.20
N THR A 375 21.99 5.16 -24.73
CA THR A 375 23.10 5.87 -25.38
C THR A 375 24.30 5.96 -24.45
N HIS A 376 25.50 6.12 -25.01
CA HIS A 376 26.66 6.52 -24.22
C HIS A 376 26.66 8.04 -24.00
N GLY A 377 27.06 8.49 -22.81
CA GLY A 377 26.88 9.88 -22.32
C GLY A 377 27.38 11.02 -23.21
N GLU A 378 28.20 10.75 -24.23
CA GLU A 378 28.63 11.75 -25.21
C GLU A 378 27.57 12.03 -26.30
N ARG A 379 26.67 11.08 -26.60
CA ARG A 379 25.61 11.23 -27.64
C ARG A 379 24.29 11.78 -27.11
N PHE A 380 24.17 12.05 -25.81
CA PHE A 380 22.90 12.49 -25.22
C PHE A 380 22.44 13.87 -25.72
N ASN A 381 23.41 14.74 -26.08
CA ASN A 381 23.17 16.08 -26.62
C ASN A 381 23.27 16.17 -28.15
N ASP A 382 23.61 15.07 -28.84
CA ASP A 382 23.74 15.09 -30.29
C ASP A 382 22.35 15.06 -30.94
N SER A 383 22.08 16.09 -31.74
CA SER A 383 20.92 16.25 -32.63
C SER A 383 20.80 15.16 -33.70
N VAL A 384 21.59 14.08 -33.61
CA VAL A 384 21.55 12.95 -34.54
C VAL A 384 20.46 12.00 -34.06
N GLU A 385 19.33 12.05 -34.75
CA GLU A 385 18.27 11.06 -34.58
C GLU A 385 18.77 9.72 -35.15
N THR A 386 18.65 8.66 -34.35
CA THR A 386 18.91 7.31 -34.83
C THR A 386 17.80 6.88 -35.79
N PRO A 387 18.04 5.93 -36.70
CA PRO A 387 17.02 5.44 -37.63
C PRO A 387 15.73 4.99 -36.92
N VAL A 388 15.88 4.30 -35.78
CA VAL A 388 14.76 3.82 -34.98
C VAL A 388 14.02 4.97 -34.31
N TRP A 389 14.75 5.94 -33.72
CA TRP A 389 14.16 7.11 -33.09
C TRP A 389 13.30 7.91 -34.08
N HIS A 390 13.83 8.16 -35.27
CA HIS A 390 13.13 8.89 -36.31
C HIS A 390 11.83 8.19 -36.74
N GLY A 391 11.89 6.88 -37.04
CA GLY A 391 10.71 6.12 -37.42
C GLY A 391 9.64 6.05 -36.32
N TYR A 392 10.06 5.84 -35.07
CA TYR A 392 9.15 5.74 -33.94
C TYR A 392 8.53 7.10 -33.54
N ALA A 393 9.19 8.22 -33.85
CA ALA A 393 8.67 9.56 -33.56
C ALA A 393 7.32 9.84 -34.24
N GLU A 394 7.08 9.30 -35.44
CA GLU A 394 5.79 9.41 -36.13
C GLU A 394 4.66 8.68 -35.38
N ILE A 395 4.98 7.52 -34.79
CA ILE A 395 4.04 6.69 -34.05
C ILE A 395 3.64 7.37 -32.74
N VAL A 396 4.59 7.98 -32.01
CA VAL A 396 4.30 8.71 -30.76
C VAL A 396 3.27 9.81 -30.98
N ARG A 397 3.32 10.52 -32.11
CA ARG A 397 2.36 11.57 -32.44
C ARG A 397 0.95 11.03 -32.70
N THR A 398 0.85 9.77 -33.13
CA THR A 398 -0.41 9.15 -33.56
C THR A 398 -1.08 8.31 -32.46
N ARG A 399 -0.28 7.70 -31.58
CA ARG A 399 -0.74 6.68 -30.61
C ARG A 399 -0.35 7.06 -29.18
N LYS A 400 -1.35 7.22 -28.31
CA LYS A 400 -1.16 7.58 -26.89
C LYS A 400 -0.60 6.46 -26.01
N ASN A 401 -0.67 5.21 -26.46
CA ASN A 401 -0.18 4.04 -25.73
C ASN A 401 1.26 3.64 -26.11
N PHE A 402 1.97 4.53 -26.79
CA PHE A 402 3.37 4.37 -27.17
C PHE A 402 4.18 5.56 -26.65
N ALA A 403 5.34 5.29 -26.06
CA ALA A 403 6.24 6.32 -25.57
C ALA A 403 7.69 5.96 -25.83
N MET A 404 8.51 6.98 -26.12
CA MET A 404 9.93 6.84 -26.41
C MET A 404 10.77 7.76 -25.53
N ARG A 405 11.88 7.25 -24.98
CA ARG A 405 12.82 8.04 -24.15
C ARG A 405 14.27 7.59 -24.35
N ARG A 406 15.21 8.51 -24.14
CA ARG A 406 16.65 8.23 -24.11
C ARG A 406 17.13 8.09 -22.68
N VAL A 407 18.03 7.16 -22.45
CA VAL A 407 18.71 6.99 -21.16
C VAL A 407 20.21 6.89 -21.45
N ALA A 408 21.01 7.76 -20.83
CA ALA A 408 22.47 7.74 -20.98
C ALA A 408 23.18 7.26 -19.71
N SER A 409 22.61 7.59 -18.56
CA SER A 409 23.18 7.25 -17.26
C SER A 409 22.16 6.54 -16.35
N PRO A 410 22.62 5.80 -15.34
CA PRO A 410 21.73 5.21 -14.33
C PRO A 410 20.86 6.25 -13.59
N GLU A 411 21.32 7.50 -13.51
CA GLU A 411 20.61 8.59 -12.84
C GLU A 411 19.39 9.05 -13.65
N ASP A 412 19.43 8.89 -14.99
CA ASP A 412 18.35 9.27 -15.91
C ASP A 412 17.17 8.30 -15.87
N ILE A 413 17.38 7.06 -15.42
CA ILE A 413 16.34 6.02 -15.39
C ILE A 413 15.11 6.51 -14.62
N PHE A 414 15.30 7.13 -13.46
CA PHE A 414 14.19 7.56 -12.63
C PHE A 414 13.39 8.73 -13.22
N PRO A 415 14.01 9.86 -13.62
CA PRO A 415 13.32 10.92 -14.34
C PRO A 415 12.55 10.41 -15.55
N VAL A 416 13.18 9.57 -16.37
CA VAL A 416 12.58 8.96 -17.56
C VAL A 416 11.38 8.10 -17.20
N PHE A 417 11.51 7.22 -16.19
CA PHE A 417 10.42 6.38 -15.72
C PHE A 417 9.25 7.22 -15.20
N HIS A 418 9.55 8.27 -14.42
CA HIS A 418 8.53 9.16 -13.89
C HIS A 418 7.80 9.91 -15.01
N GLU A 419 8.50 10.41 -16.04
CA GLU A 419 7.87 11.03 -17.18
C GLU A 419 6.93 10.08 -17.93
N LEU A 420 7.38 8.86 -18.19
CA LEU A 420 6.61 7.83 -18.90
C LEU A 420 5.30 7.48 -18.17
N PHE A 421 5.30 7.45 -16.85
CA PHE A 421 4.16 7.01 -16.04
C PHE A 421 3.53 8.12 -15.18
N SER A 422 3.88 9.38 -15.40
CA SER A 422 3.29 10.50 -14.66
C SER A 422 1.82 10.69 -15.05
N ALA A 423 0.97 11.03 -14.06
CA ALA A 423 -0.46 11.24 -14.29
C ALA A 423 -0.79 12.33 -15.33
N ASN A 424 0.14 13.28 -15.57
CA ASN A 424 -0.03 14.36 -16.53
C ASN A 424 0.29 13.95 -17.97
N ALA A 425 1.13 12.93 -18.19
CA ALA A 425 1.49 12.46 -19.54
C ALA A 425 0.30 11.79 -20.28
N VAL A 426 -0.71 11.33 -19.53
CA VAL A 426 -1.85 10.57 -20.07
C VAL A 426 -2.98 11.48 -20.59
N THR A 427 -2.90 12.80 -20.42
CA THR A 427 -4.04 13.72 -20.65
C THR A 427 -3.92 14.62 -21.89
N THR A 428 -2.98 14.36 -22.80
CA THR A 428 -2.92 15.10 -24.10
C THR A 428 -3.25 14.20 -25.27
#